data_AF-A0A645G178-F1
#
_entry.id   AF-A0A645G178-F1
#
_cell.length_a   1.000
_cell.length_b   1.000
_cell.length_c   1.000
_cell.angle_alpha   90.00
_cell.angle_beta   90.00
_cell.angle_gamma   90.00
#
_symmetry.space_group_name_H-M   'P 1'
#
loop_
_entity.id
_entity.type
_entity.pdbx_description
1 polymer ?
#
loop_
_entity_poly.entity_id
_entity_poly.type
_entity_poly.pdbx_seq_one_letter_code
_entity_poly.pdbx_strand_id
1 'polypeptide(L)'
;MMSKDVIDSLPDFGKRAGPMTKLADAYAKAAKVGGAEMLSEEMDRNLPRDNKAKAMARAFGMSLGTDEKWKLSKEDLEFSDFLMPFVRDLLDSEGEAYRDRMNTLMTATGSGEKV
;
A
#
# COMPACT_ATOMS: atom_id res chain seq x y z
N MET A 1 7.99 -15.24 16.14
CA MET A 1 8.00 -15.65 14.73
C MET A 1 6.56 -15.52 14.24
N MET A 2 6.16 -14.31 13.82
CA MET A 2 4.79 -14.01 13.32
C MET A 2 4.82 -13.53 11.86
N SER A 3 6.01 -13.28 11.31
CA SER A 3 6.21 -12.61 10.03
C SER A 3 5.90 -13.48 8.80
N LYS A 4 6.16 -14.79 8.88
CA LYS A 4 5.99 -15.70 7.74
C LYS A 4 4.54 -16.15 7.56
N ASP A 5 3.88 -16.50 8.66
CA ASP A 5 2.50 -17.00 8.62
C ASP A 5 1.51 -15.93 8.13
N VAL A 6 1.74 -14.66 8.48
CA VAL A 6 0.95 -13.53 7.96
C VAL A 6 1.10 -13.39 6.45
N ILE A 7 2.32 -13.45 5.91
CA ILE A 7 2.53 -13.34 4.46
C ILE A 7 1.97 -14.56 3.73
N ASP A 8 2.20 -15.76 4.25
CA ASP A 8 1.78 -17.02 3.63
C ASP A 8 0.23 -17.15 3.59
N SER A 9 -0.48 -16.40 4.43
CA SER A 9 -1.95 -16.32 4.43
C SER A 9 -2.54 -15.35 3.38
N LEU A 10 -1.72 -14.49 2.79
CA LEU A 10 -2.16 -13.49 1.82
C LEU A 10 -2.02 -14.01 0.38
N PRO A 11 -2.91 -13.62 -0.53
CA PRO A 11 -2.82 -14.03 -1.92
C PRO A 11 -1.52 -13.54 -2.57
N ASP A 12 -0.93 -14.38 -3.42
CA ASP A 12 0.11 -13.98 -4.37
C ASP A 12 -0.54 -13.50 -5.67
N PHE A 13 -0.41 -12.21 -5.97
CA PHE A 13 -0.91 -11.62 -7.21
C PHE A 13 -0.03 -11.95 -8.43
N GLY A 14 1.16 -12.51 -8.19
CA GLY A 14 2.05 -13.06 -9.20
C GLY A 14 2.60 -12.02 -10.18
N LYS A 15 3.23 -12.54 -11.24
CA LYS A 15 4.00 -11.72 -12.20
C LYS A 15 3.15 -10.75 -13.01
N ARG A 16 1.86 -11.02 -13.18
CA ARG A 16 0.93 -10.25 -14.03
C ARG A 16 0.40 -8.98 -13.37
N ALA A 17 0.53 -8.86 -12.04
CA ALA A 17 0.17 -7.64 -11.34
C ALA A 17 0.92 -6.43 -11.92
N GLY A 18 0.22 -5.32 -12.11
CA GLY A 18 0.81 -4.08 -12.57
C GLY A 18 1.72 -3.45 -11.51
N PRO A 19 2.48 -2.40 -11.88
CA PRO A 19 3.42 -1.76 -10.99
C PRO A 19 2.77 -1.14 -9.75
N MET A 20 1.57 -0.56 -9.86
CA MET A 20 0.89 0.05 -8.72
C MET A 20 0.44 -1.00 -7.72
N THR A 21 -0.10 -2.12 -8.22
CA THR A 21 -0.52 -3.24 -7.36
C THR A 21 0.68 -3.86 -6.65
N LYS A 22 1.79 -4.08 -7.35
CA LYS A 22 3.02 -4.63 -6.76
C LYS A 22 3.57 -3.72 -5.66
N LEU A 23 3.52 -2.41 -5.87
CA LEU A 23 3.97 -1.44 -4.87
C LEU A 23 3.06 -1.45 -3.64
N ALA A 24 1.74 -1.40 -3.85
CA ALA A 24 0.76 -1.47 -2.78
C ALA A 24 0.87 -2.76 -1.96
N ASP A 25 1.05 -3.90 -2.65
CA ASP A 25 1.19 -5.20 -2.00
C ASP A 25 2.48 -5.31 -1.17
N ALA A 26 3.61 -4.79 -1.70
CA ALA A 26 4.87 -4.74 -0.96
C ALA A 26 4.74 -3.90 0.33
N TYR A 27 4.16 -2.71 0.23
CA TYR A 27 3.94 -1.83 1.37
C TYR A 27 2.97 -2.42 2.38
N ALA A 28 1.85 -2.99 1.94
CA ALA A 28 0.87 -3.60 2.82
C ALA A 28 1.45 -4.81 3.57
N LYS A 29 2.22 -5.66 2.89
CA LYS A 29 2.91 -6.79 3.53
C LYS A 29 3.95 -6.32 4.55
N ALA A 30 4.77 -5.33 4.20
CA ALA A 30 5.76 -4.77 5.14
C ALA A 30 5.08 -4.18 6.39
N ALA A 31 4.02 -3.39 6.19
CA ALA A 31 3.20 -2.83 7.26
C ALA A 31 2.56 -3.90 8.16
N LYS A 32 1.97 -4.95 7.57
CA LYS A 32 1.34 -6.04 8.33
C LYS A 32 2.35 -6.86 9.14
N VAL A 33 3.60 -6.98 8.67
CA VAL A 33 4.62 -7.80 9.32
C VAL A 33 5.35 -7.04 10.43
N GLY A 34 5.70 -5.78 10.21
CA GLY A 34 6.56 -5.01 11.11
C GLY A 34 6.12 -3.57 11.34
N GLY A 35 4.87 -3.24 11.00
CA GLY A 35 4.30 -1.92 11.22
C GLY A 35 5.06 -0.81 10.51
N ALA A 36 5.11 0.35 11.16
CA ALA A 36 5.72 1.57 10.64
C ALA A 36 7.20 1.40 10.24
N GLU A 37 7.96 0.62 11.00
CA GLU A 37 9.40 0.41 10.77
C GLU A 37 9.64 -0.30 9.44
N MET A 38 9.03 -1.49 9.25
CA MET A 38 9.19 -2.24 8.01
C MET A 38 8.57 -1.53 6.80
N LEU A 39 7.46 -0.82 7.00
CA LEU A 39 6.89 0.02 5.94
C LEU A 39 7.90 1.10 5.50
N SER A 40 8.52 1.78 6.45
CA SER A 40 9.52 2.81 6.16
C SER A 40 10.70 2.25 5.37
N GLU A 41 11.26 1.12 5.78
CA GLU A 41 12.33 0.47 5.03
C GLU A 41 11.90 0.05 3.62
N GLU A 42 10.69 -0.48 3.48
CA GLU A 42 10.18 -0.90 2.17
C GLU A 42 9.96 0.30 1.25
N MET A 43 9.53 1.44 1.79
CA MET A 43 9.45 2.70 1.04
C MET A 43 10.80 3.22 0.56
N ASP A 44 11.89 2.92 1.27
CA ASP A 44 13.25 3.30 0.85
C ASP A 44 13.80 2.34 -0.21
N ARG A 45 13.44 1.06 -0.14
CA ARG A 45 13.85 0.04 -1.13
C ARG A 45 13.04 0.12 -2.42
N ASN A 46 11.73 0.29 -2.31
CA ASN A 46 10.78 0.23 -3.42
C ASN A 46 10.14 1.60 -3.61
N LEU A 47 10.84 2.46 -4.35
CA LEU A 47 10.49 3.87 -4.47
C LEU A 47 9.25 4.09 -5.37
N PRO A 48 8.30 4.95 -4.95
CA PRO A 48 7.19 5.36 -5.79
C PRO A 48 7.70 6.22 -6.96
N ARG A 49 7.27 5.88 -8.18
CA ARG A 49 7.83 6.46 -9.41
C ARG A 49 7.10 7.69 -9.94
N ASP A 50 5.82 7.83 -9.61
CA ASP A 50 4.98 8.95 -10.04
C ASP A 50 4.22 9.55 -8.84
N ASN A 51 3.49 10.64 -9.09
CA ASN A 51 2.78 11.35 -8.03
C ASN A 51 1.65 10.51 -7.43
N LYS A 52 0.96 9.66 -8.21
CA LYS A 52 -0.07 8.76 -7.68
C LYS A 52 0.53 7.73 -6.73
N ALA A 53 1.66 7.13 -7.10
CA ALA A 53 2.40 6.20 -6.28
C ALA A 53 2.90 6.86 -4.99
N LYS A 54 3.39 8.10 -5.07
CA LYS A 54 3.81 8.86 -3.87
C LYS A 54 2.63 9.21 -2.97
N ALA A 55 1.49 9.58 -3.56
CA ALA A 55 0.28 9.86 -2.81
C ALA A 55 -0.23 8.61 -2.07
N MET A 56 -0.22 7.44 -2.73
CA MET A 56 -0.52 6.16 -2.10
C MET A 56 0.49 5.81 -1.00
N ALA A 57 1.79 5.98 -1.26
CA ALA A 57 2.84 5.75 -0.26
C ALA A 57 2.62 6.61 0.99
N ARG A 58 2.31 7.89 0.82
CA ARG A 58 1.96 8.78 1.94
C ARG A 58 0.73 8.28 2.69
N ALA A 59 -0.31 7.80 2.01
CA ALA A 59 -1.50 7.25 2.66
C ALA A 59 -1.17 6.03 3.56
N PHE A 60 -0.28 5.13 3.11
CA PHE A 60 0.29 4.07 3.96
C PHE A 60 1.03 4.64 5.17
N GLY A 61 1.92 5.62 4.95
CA GLY A 61 2.68 6.24 6.04
C GLY A 61 1.78 6.86 7.11
N MET A 62 0.79 7.65 6.69
CA MET A 62 -0.20 8.26 7.59
C MET A 62 -1.03 7.23 8.35
N SER A 63 -1.37 6.10 7.73
CA SER A 63 -2.16 5.05 8.39
C SER A 63 -1.44 4.46 9.61
N LEU A 64 -0.10 4.53 9.62
CA LEU A 64 0.76 4.04 10.71
C LEU A 64 1.46 5.16 11.49
N GLY A 65 1.15 6.44 11.20
CA GLY A 65 1.74 7.59 11.88
C GLY A 65 3.22 7.84 11.55
N THR A 66 3.68 7.50 10.34
CA THR A 66 5.04 7.81 9.89
C THR A 66 5.16 9.22 9.35
N ASP A 67 6.38 9.74 9.35
CA ASP A 67 6.70 11.03 8.73
C ASP A 67 6.58 11.00 7.20
N GLU A 68 6.36 12.17 6.62
CA GLU A 68 6.26 12.36 5.18
C GLU A 68 7.64 12.29 4.51
N LYS A 69 7.81 11.34 3.57
CA LYS A 69 9.09 11.12 2.88
C LYS A 69 9.27 11.93 1.61
N TRP A 70 8.20 12.34 0.94
CA TRP A 70 8.25 13.01 -0.35
C TRP A 70 7.48 14.31 -0.34
N LYS A 71 8.00 15.32 -1.06
CA LYS A 71 7.24 16.54 -1.32
C LYS A 71 6.11 16.24 -2.30
N LEU A 72 4.90 16.57 -1.87
CA LEU A 72 3.68 16.44 -2.67
C LEU A 72 3.08 17.82 -2.96
N SER A 73 2.34 17.91 -4.07
CA SER A 73 1.49 19.07 -4.32
C SER A 73 0.27 19.06 -3.39
N LYS A 74 -0.45 20.18 -3.30
CA LYS A 74 -1.69 20.24 -2.52
C LYS A 74 -2.73 19.21 -2.99
N GLU A 75 -2.87 19.04 -4.29
CA GLU A 75 -3.79 18.06 -4.89
C GLU A 75 -3.37 16.63 -4.53
N ASP A 76 -2.07 16.32 -4.59
CA ASP A 76 -1.58 14.99 -4.22
C ASP A 76 -1.75 14.72 -2.71
N LEU A 77 -1.64 15.74 -1.85
CA LEU A 77 -1.91 15.63 -0.41
C LEU A 77 -3.39 15.30 -0.15
N GLU A 78 -4.31 16.03 -0.76
CA GLU A 78 -5.75 15.77 -0.67
C GLU A 78 -6.08 14.37 -1.20
N PHE A 79 -5.40 13.94 -2.27
CA PHE A 79 -5.55 12.60 -2.82
C PHE A 79 -5.02 11.51 -1.87
N SER A 80 -3.88 11.71 -1.22
CA SER A 80 -3.40 10.81 -0.16
C SER A 80 -4.41 10.68 0.98
N ASP A 81 -4.99 11.79 1.42
CA ASP A 81 -5.98 11.80 2.51
C ASP A 81 -7.24 11.02 2.11
N PHE A 82 -7.66 11.16 0.84
CA PHE A 82 -8.73 10.35 0.24
C PHE A 82 -8.40 8.84 0.18
N LEU A 83 -7.15 8.48 -0.11
CA LEU A 83 -6.72 7.08 -0.21
C LEU A 83 -6.61 6.36 1.15
N MET A 84 -6.42 7.12 2.23
CA MET A 84 -6.18 6.60 3.58
C MET A 84 -7.21 5.56 4.07
N PRO A 85 -8.54 5.74 3.95
CA PRO A 85 -9.50 4.71 4.36
C PRO A 85 -9.33 3.39 3.60
N PHE A 86 -9.04 3.43 2.29
CA PHE A 86 -8.84 2.21 1.48
C PHE A 86 -7.56 1.47 1.87
N VAL A 87 -6.51 2.23 2.22
CA VAL A 87 -5.27 1.65 2.74
C VAL A 87 -5.50 0.99 4.09
N ARG A 88 -6.22 1.63 5.01
CA ARG A 88 -6.58 1.04 6.31
C ARG A 88 -7.39 -0.25 6.14
N ASP A 89 -8.42 -0.23 5.29
CA ASP A 89 -9.22 -1.42 4.98
C ASP A 89 -8.36 -2.57 4.44
N LEU A 90 -7.37 -2.27 3.59
CA LEU A 90 -6.42 -3.26 3.10
C LEU A 90 -5.52 -3.80 4.23
N LEU A 91 -5.00 -2.93 5.08
CA LEU A 91 -4.15 -3.29 6.23
C LEU A 91 -4.89 -4.08 7.31
N ASP A 92 -6.22 -3.93 7.41
CA ASP A 92 -7.05 -4.69 8.35
C ASP A 92 -7.60 -5.99 7.75
N SER A 93 -7.50 -6.18 6.43
CA SER A 93 -8.02 -7.37 5.74
C SER A 93 -7.10 -8.59 5.82
N GLU A 94 -7.68 -9.78 5.76
CA GLU A 94 -6.97 -11.07 5.79
C GLU A 94 -7.51 -12.01 4.70
N GLY A 95 -6.71 -13.01 4.32
CA GLY A 95 -7.10 -14.05 3.36
C GLY A 95 -7.63 -13.47 2.04
N GLU A 96 -8.75 -14.01 1.55
CA GLU A 96 -9.37 -13.59 0.29
C GLU A 96 -9.88 -12.13 0.32
N ALA A 97 -10.28 -11.62 1.48
CA ALA A 97 -10.74 -10.23 1.59
C ALA A 97 -9.63 -9.23 1.19
N TYR A 98 -8.36 -9.61 1.37
CA TYR A 98 -7.22 -8.79 0.94
C TYR A 98 -7.20 -8.53 -0.56
N ARG A 99 -7.58 -9.51 -1.39
CA ARG A 99 -7.68 -9.32 -2.85
C ARG A 99 -8.76 -8.29 -3.19
N ASP A 100 -9.92 -8.39 -2.54
CA ASP A 100 -11.03 -7.46 -2.77
C ASP A 100 -10.68 -6.03 -2.33
N ARG A 101 -9.99 -5.88 -1.20
CA ARG A 101 -9.49 -4.57 -0.75
C ARG A 101 -8.39 -4.03 -1.65
N MET A 102 -7.52 -4.88 -2.19
CA MET A 102 -6.52 -4.47 -3.16
C MET A 102 -7.17 -3.93 -4.45
N ASN A 103 -8.18 -4.63 -4.99
CA ASN A 103 -8.93 -4.16 -6.16
C ASN A 103 -9.67 -2.83 -5.89
N THR A 104 -10.21 -2.67 -4.68
CA THR A 104 -10.84 -1.42 -4.25
C THR A 104 -9.82 -0.28 -4.21
N LEU A 105 -8.63 -0.51 -3.63
CA LEU A 105 -7.55 0.47 -3.61
C LEU A 105 -7.07 0.81 -5.03
N MET A 106 -6.88 -0.17 -5.91
CA MET A 106 -6.47 0.10 -7.30
C MET A 106 -7.51 0.94 -8.04
N THR A 107 -8.80 0.68 -7.81
CA THR A 107 -9.88 1.54 -8.33
C THR A 107 -9.79 2.95 -7.78
N ALA A 108 -9.60 3.12 -6.47
CA ALA A 108 -9.47 4.43 -5.83
C ALA A 108 -8.24 5.22 -6.31
N THR A 109 -7.13 4.54 -6.62
CA THR A 109 -5.92 5.16 -7.19
C THR A 109 -6.11 5.64 -8.63
N GLY A 110 -7.16 5.17 -9.32
CA GLY A 110 -7.36 5.42 -10.75
C GLY A 110 -6.22 4.87 -11.61
N SER A 111 -5.57 3.77 -11.19
CA SER A 111 -4.51 3.10 -11.94
C SER A 111 -5.03 2.25 -13.11
N GLY A 112 -6.29 1.81 -13.00
CA GLY A 112 -6.89 0.85 -13.93
C GLY A 112 -6.39 -0.58 -13.75
N GLU A 113 -5.51 -0.83 -12.77
CA GLU A 113 -5.02 -2.17 -12.44
C GLU A 113 -6.06 -2.99 -11.69
N LYS A 114 -6.00 -4.31 -11.84
CA LYS A 114 -6.85 -5.30 -11.15
C LYS A 114 -6.06 -6.57 -10.87
N VAL A 115 -6.46 -7.29 -9.83
CA VAL A 115 -5.84 -8.56 -9.38
C VAL A 115 -6.86 -9.63 -9.06
#